data_AF-A0A5N6U422-F1
#
_entry.id   AF-A0A5N6U422-F1
#
_cell.length_a   1.000
_cell.length_b   1.000
_cell.length_c   1.000
_cell.angle_alpha   90.00
_cell.angle_beta   90.00
_cell.angle_gamma   90.00
#
_symmetry.space_group_name_H-M   'P 1'
#
loop_
_entity.id
_entity.type
_entity.pdbx_description
1 polymer ?
#
loop_
_entity_poly.entity_id
_entity_poly.type
_entity_poly.pdbx_seq_one_letter_code
_entity_poly.pdbx_strand_id
1 'polypeptide(L)'
;MSNHSIAFAQLDQMFIFLSGVSLIIPIIGPDNNSYDTVVFSYIVGSVHDSELRFTLGWVRDVVTFILPAESPMETLVEMNLTRSIGVSNFNIQLPRDLLCHVRIPPAVLQIEHHPFLTQQRLVNYTQRQAICVTAYCSFGPQSSVAGKLKDASFYPSLLEQLAIKKIEKGHGKTPSQVLLRGSTQRGIAVIPKGRGLLHMQQNLEMDWSLTFKELQCISLSDQGKRFYDPVEHGFDLPVFE
;
A
#
# COMPACT_ATOMS: atom_id res chain seq x y z
N MET A 1 -23.85 -11.35 -48.82
CA MET A 1 -24.40 -10.13 -48.20
C MET A 1 -24.30 -10.33 -46.69
N SER A 2 -23.17 -10.07 -46.05
CA SER A 2 -22.64 -8.76 -45.62
C SER A 2 -23.56 -8.02 -44.65
N ASN A 3 -23.09 -7.89 -43.39
CA ASN A 3 -22.94 -6.65 -42.59
C ASN A 3 -22.90 -7.08 -41.10
N HIS A 4 -21.73 -7.19 -40.45
CA HIS A 4 -20.91 -6.11 -39.86
C HIS A 4 -21.73 -5.04 -39.13
N SER A 5 -21.54 -4.95 -37.81
CA SER A 5 -21.29 -3.70 -37.08
C SER A 5 -20.75 -4.01 -35.68
N ILE A 6 -19.43 -3.89 -35.56
CA ILE A 6 -18.69 -3.63 -34.32
C ILE A 6 -18.98 -2.17 -33.96
N ALA A 7 -19.29 -1.88 -32.69
CA ALA A 7 -19.23 -0.53 -32.15
C ALA A 7 -18.55 -0.57 -30.77
N PHE A 8 -17.26 -0.25 -30.78
CA PHE A 8 -16.46 0.20 -29.64
C PHE A 8 -16.85 1.64 -29.29
N ALA A 9 -17.24 1.90 -28.03
CA ALA A 9 -17.29 3.18 -27.30
C ALA A 9 -18.15 2.93 -26.05
N GLN A 10 -17.78 3.12 -24.80
CA GLN A 10 -16.87 4.04 -24.12
C GLN A 10 -16.40 3.38 -22.80
N LEU A 11 -15.09 3.44 -22.54
CA LEU A 11 -14.44 3.03 -21.30
C LEU A 11 -14.67 4.08 -20.19
N ASP A 12 -15.90 4.22 -19.68
CA ASP A 12 -16.26 5.35 -18.78
C ASP A 12 -16.70 4.97 -17.35
N GLN A 13 -16.45 3.76 -16.86
CA GLN A 13 -16.75 3.43 -15.44
C GLN A 13 -15.59 2.72 -14.74
N MET A 14 -14.50 3.48 -14.59
CA MET A 14 -13.41 3.18 -13.66
C MET A 14 -13.83 3.63 -12.26
N PHE A 15 -14.50 2.76 -11.49
CA PHE A 15 -14.83 3.04 -10.09
C PHE A 15 -13.57 2.97 -9.23
N ILE A 16 -12.90 4.11 -9.09
CA ILE A 16 -11.91 4.35 -8.03
C ILE A 16 -12.69 4.45 -6.72
N PHE A 17 -12.70 3.38 -5.92
CA PHE A 17 -13.23 3.45 -4.55
C PHE A 17 -12.24 4.21 -3.65
N LEU A 18 -12.59 5.47 -3.38
CA LEU A 18 -12.03 6.31 -2.33
C LEU A 18 -12.86 6.10 -1.04
N SER A 19 -12.49 5.14 -0.20
CA SER A 19 -12.70 5.20 1.25
C SER A 19 -11.89 4.09 1.92
N GLY A 20 -11.37 4.39 3.10
CA GLY A 20 -10.32 3.61 3.75
C GLY A 20 -10.63 2.12 3.89
N VAL A 21 -9.53 1.36 3.94
CA VAL A 21 -9.46 0.01 4.50
C VAL A 21 -9.89 -1.14 3.55
N SER A 22 -9.88 -0.95 2.24
CA SER A 22 -9.77 -2.04 1.25
C SER A 22 -9.24 -1.48 -0.05
N LEU A 23 -7.97 -1.75 -0.35
CA LEU A 23 -7.39 -1.32 -1.62
C LEU A 23 -7.44 -2.48 -2.62
N ILE A 24 -8.32 -2.39 -3.60
CA ILE A 24 -8.19 -3.22 -4.81
C ILE A 24 -7.06 -2.57 -5.62
N ILE A 25 -5.87 -3.19 -5.61
CA ILE A 25 -4.77 -2.76 -6.48
C ILE A 25 -4.91 -3.54 -7.79
N PRO A 26 -5.27 -2.91 -8.91
CA PRO A 26 -5.05 -3.52 -10.21
C PRO A 26 -3.54 -3.62 -10.44
N ILE A 27 -2.98 -4.82 -10.34
CA ILE A 27 -1.65 -5.08 -10.87
C ILE A 27 -1.85 -5.30 -12.37
N ILE A 28 -1.20 -4.46 -13.19
CA ILE A 28 -1.18 -4.63 -14.64
C ILE A 28 -0.21 -5.78 -14.93
N GLY A 29 -0.75 -6.91 -15.39
CA GLY A 29 0.07 -8.01 -15.88
C GLY A 29 0.88 -7.62 -17.12
N PRO A 30 1.91 -8.40 -17.50
CA PRO A 30 2.78 -8.10 -18.64
C PRO A 30 2.05 -8.02 -20.00
N ASP A 31 0.81 -8.48 -20.07
CA ASP A 31 -0.06 -8.45 -21.24
C ASP A 31 -0.95 -7.19 -21.34
N ASN A 32 -0.84 -6.25 -20.38
CA ASN A 32 -1.57 -4.98 -20.36
C ASN A 32 -3.11 -5.10 -20.35
N ASN A 33 -3.64 -6.32 -20.19
CA ASN A 33 -5.08 -6.65 -20.27
C ASN A 33 -5.60 -7.46 -19.08
N SER A 34 -4.72 -7.89 -18.17
CA SER A 34 -5.08 -8.57 -16.92
C SER A 34 -5.04 -7.61 -15.72
N TYR A 35 -6.16 -7.52 -14.99
CA TYR A 35 -6.29 -6.75 -13.74
C TYR A 35 -6.25 -7.69 -12.54
N ASP A 36 -5.12 -7.80 -11.84
CA ASP A 36 -5.13 -8.58 -10.59
C ASP A 36 -5.98 -7.88 -9.53
N THR A 37 -6.77 -8.65 -8.78
CA THR A 37 -7.46 -8.18 -7.58
C THR A 37 -6.73 -8.78 -6.39
N VAL A 38 -6.33 -7.93 -5.45
CA VAL A 38 -5.77 -8.34 -4.16
C VAL A 38 -6.74 -7.91 -3.08
N VAL A 39 -7.29 -8.87 -2.34
CA VAL A 39 -8.08 -8.57 -1.14
C VAL A 39 -7.13 -8.55 0.06
N PHE A 40 -7.15 -7.44 0.81
CA PHE A 40 -6.34 -7.28 2.01
C PHE A 40 -7.13 -7.70 3.25
N SER A 41 -6.54 -8.54 4.10
CA SER A 41 -6.98 -8.63 5.50
C SER A 41 -6.29 -7.53 6.32
N TYR A 42 -7.07 -6.86 7.17
CA TYR A 42 -6.60 -5.86 8.13
C TYR A 42 -6.61 -6.50 9.53
N ILE A 43 -5.55 -6.29 10.30
CA ILE A 43 -5.62 -6.54 11.74
C ILE A 43 -6.24 -5.32 12.40
N VAL A 44 -7.49 -5.45 12.82
CA VAL A 44 -8.12 -4.62 13.86
C VAL A 44 -8.92 -5.59 14.74
N GLY A 45 -8.51 -5.85 15.99
CA GLY A 45 -9.26 -6.68 16.96
C GLY A 45 -10.39 -5.91 17.65
N SER A 46 -11.37 -6.46 18.39
CA SER A 46 -12.03 -7.79 18.52
C SER A 46 -13.49 -7.52 18.99
N VAL A 47 -14.52 -8.37 18.76
CA VAL A 47 -15.30 -9.19 19.75
C VAL A 47 -16.64 -9.67 19.12
N HIS A 48 -17.08 -10.88 19.53
CA HIS A 48 -18.40 -11.57 19.46
C HIS A 48 -19.54 -10.97 18.60
N ASP A 49 -19.93 -11.66 17.52
CA ASP A 49 -21.29 -12.21 17.30
C ASP A 49 -21.31 -13.09 16.03
N SER A 50 -22.22 -14.06 15.96
CA SER A 50 -22.25 -15.18 15.01
C SER A 50 -23.05 -14.95 13.72
N GLU A 51 -23.42 -13.72 13.38
CA GLU A 51 -24.22 -13.43 12.17
C GLU A 51 -23.59 -12.36 11.27
N LEU A 52 -22.91 -12.83 10.21
CA LEU A 52 -22.24 -12.01 9.20
C LEU A 52 -23.24 -11.20 8.35
N ARG A 53 -23.14 -9.87 8.40
CA ARG A 53 -23.68 -8.95 7.38
C ARG A 53 -22.56 -8.05 6.85
N PHE A 54 -22.40 -8.01 5.54
CA PHE A 54 -21.40 -7.21 4.84
C PHE A 54 -21.87 -5.75 4.72
N THR A 55 -21.17 -4.81 5.37
CA THR A 55 -21.31 -3.37 5.10
C THR A 55 -19.94 -2.71 4.97
N LEU A 56 -19.78 -1.91 3.91
CA LEU A 56 -18.54 -1.24 3.52
C LEU A 56 -18.48 0.18 4.10
N GLY A 57 -17.53 0.42 5.00
CA GLY A 57 -17.17 1.73 5.53
C GLY A 57 -16.88 1.64 7.03
N TRP A 58 -15.70 2.14 7.47
CA TRP A 58 -15.20 2.12 8.87
C TRP A 58 -16.01 1.22 9.81
N VAL A 59 -15.91 -0.08 9.56
CA VAL A 59 -16.81 -1.05 10.19
C VAL A 59 -16.32 -1.24 11.62
N ARG A 60 -17.21 -0.99 12.58
CA ARG A 60 -17.06 -1.34 13.99
C ARG A 60 -17.02 -2.85 14.24
N ASP A 61 -17.10 -3.65 13.19
CA ASP A 61 -17.08 -5.10 13.20
C ASP A 61 -15.97 -5.55 12.24
N VAL A 62 -14.76 -5.71 12.77
CA VAL A 62 -13.64 -6.33 12.05
C VAL A 62 -13.45 -7.73 12.61
N VAL A 63 -13.65 -8.72 11.75
CA VAL A 63 -13.37 -10.12 12.08
C VAL A 63 -11.86 -10.30 12.08
N THR A 64 -11.28 -10.40 13.27
CA THR A 64 -9.92 -10.91 13.45
C THR A 64 -9.96 -12.43 13.33
N PHE A 65 -9.38 -12.98 12.28
CA PHE A 65 -9.13 -14.42 12.23
C PHE A 65 -7.78 -14.72 12.88
N ILE A 66 -7.82 -15.18 14.13
CA ILE A 66 -6.77 -16.08 14.64
C ILE A 66 -7.02 -17.39 13.89
N LEU A 67 -6.24 -17.64 12.83
CA LEU A 67 -6.55 -18.63 11.80
C LEU A 67 -6.58 -20.07 12.38
N PRO A 68 -7.73 -20.78 12.39
CA PRO A 68 -7.73 -22.22 12.23
C PRO A 68 -7.34 -22.58 10.78
N ALA A 69 -7.06 -23.87 10.54
CA ALA A 69 -6.35 -24.44 9.38
C ALA A 69 -6.87 -24.14 7.95
N GLU A 70 -7.91 -23.32 7.79
CA GLU A 70 -8.42 -22.82 6.51
C GLU A 70 -8.82 -21.35 6.67
N SER A 71 -8.03 -20.43 6.11
CA SER A 71 -8.37 -19.00 6.15
C SER A 71 -9.54 -18.74 5.21
N PRO A 72 -10.59 -17.99 5.63
CA PRO A 72 -11.66 -17.57 4.71
C PRO A 72 -11.15 -16.83 3.46
N MET A 73 -9.96 -16.23 3.55
CA MET A 73 -9.30 -15.58 2.43
C MET A 73 -8.81 -16.57 1.36
N GLU A 74 -8.32 -17.75 1.77
CA GLU A 74 -7.86 -18.78 0.83
C GLU A 74 -9.04 -19.37 0.05
N THR A 75 -10.19 -19.53 0.70
CA THR A 75 -11.43 -19.95 0.05
C THR A 75 -11.86 -19.00 -1.06
N LEU A 76 -11.63 -17.68 -0.92
CA LEU A 76 -11.90 -16.72 -1.99
C LEU A 76 -11.05 -16.98 -3.24
N VAL A 77 -9.81 -17.44 -3.07
CA VAL A 77 -8.94 -17.83 -4.18
C VAL A 77 -9.46 -19.11 -4.83
N GLU A 78 -9.79 -20.12 -4.03
CA GLU A 78 -10.29 -21.41 -4.51
C GLU A 78 -11.62 -21.28 -5.26
N MET A 79 -12.49 -20.36 -4.81
CA MET A 79 -13.75 -20.03 -5.48
C MET A 79 -13.56 -19.13 -6.72
N ASN A 80 -12.32 -18.78 -7.09
CA ASN A 80 -11.99 -17.85 -8.17
C ASN A 80 -12.63 -16.47 -8.02
N LEU A 81 -12.93 -16.05 -6.79
CA LEU A 81 -13.48 -14.71 -6.48
C LEU A 81 -12.37 -13.67 -6.38
N THR A 82 -11.14 -14.10 -6.11
CA THR A 82 -9.94 -13.27 -6.21
C THR A 82 -8.79 -14.09 -6.80
N ARG A 83 -7.86 -13.42 -7.48
CA ARG A 83 -6.63 -14.07 -7.98
C ARG A 83 -5.58 -14.23 -6.90
N SER A 84 -5.51 -13.22 -6.02
CA SER A 84 -4.46 -13.09 -5.01
C SER A 84 -5.04 -12.58 -3.70
N ILE A 85 -4.38 -12.95 -2.60
CA ILE A 85 -4.69 -12.46 -1.26
C ILE A 85 -3.46 -11.79 -0.66
N GLY A 86 -3.69 -10.81 0.20
CA GLY A 86 -2.62 -10.05 0.84
C GLY A 86 -2.97 -9.64 2.27
N VAL A 87 -1.98 -9.06 2.93
CA VAL A 87 -2.09 -8.55 4.30
C VAL A 87 -1.65 -7.09 4.34
N SER A 88 -2.17 -6.33 5.30
CA SER A 88 -1.81 -4.93 5.49
C SER A 88 -1.52 -4.65 6.96
N ASN A 89 -0.60 -3.72 7.23
CA ASN A 89 -0.24 -3.26 8.57
C ASN A 89 0.39 -4.33 9.48
N PHE A 90 1.13 -5.29 8.90
CA PHE A 90 1.87 -6.27 9.69
C PHE A 90 3.25 -5.74 10.08
N ASN A 91 3.66 -5.97 11.33
CA ASN A 91 5.05 -5.83 11.76
C ASN A 91 5.91 -7.01 11.23
N ILE A 92 7.19 -7.12 11.61
CA ILE A 92 8.06 -8.20 11.09
C ILE A 92 7.74 -9.60 11.62
N GLN A 93 7.11 -9.70 12.79
CA GLN A 93 6.81 -10.98 13.43
C GLN A 93 5.58 -11.64 12.80
N LEU A 94 4.57 -10.85 12.45
CA LEU A 94 3.29 -11.35 11.95
C LEU A 94 3.38 -12.10 10.59
N PRO A 95 4.14 -11.66 9.57
CA PRO A 95 4.29 -12.41 8.33
C PRO A 95 5.06 -13.70 8.56
N ARG A 96 6.02 -13.70 9.50
CA ARG A 96 6.76 -14.91 9.86
C ARG A 96 5.84 -15.96 10.47
N ASP A 97 4.97 -15.54 11.37
CA ASP A 97 4.00 -16.42 12.01
C ASP A 97 2.94 -16.91 11.01
N LEU A 98 2.38 -16.00 10.21
CA LEU A 98 1.37 -16.32 9.19
C LEU A 98 1.84 -17.40 8.21
N LEU A 99 3.08 -17.31 7.74
CA LEU A 99 3.66 -18.28 6.80
C LEU A 99 3.78 -19.71 7.37
N CYS A 100 3.69 -19.89 8.68
CA CYS A 100 3.64 -21.22 9.30
C CYS A 100 2.26 -21.88 9.21
N HIS A 101 1.21 -21.09 8.94
CA HIS A 101 -0.19 -21.52 9.06
C HIS A 101 -0.97 -21.51 7.74
N VAL A 102 -0.52 -20.76 6.73
CA VAL A 102 -1.23 -20.62 5.45
C VAL A 102 -0.77 -21.65 4.41
N ARG A 103 -1.71 -22.09 3.59
CA ARG A 103 -1.47 -22.91 2.39
C ARG A 103 -1.20 -22.04 1.17
N ILE A 104 -1.86 -20.89 1.07
CA ILE A 104 -1.63 -19.87 0.04
C ILE A 104 -0.92 -18.68 0.70
N PRO A 105 0.39 -18.48 0.46
CA PRO A 105 1.13 -17.34 1.00
C PRO A 105 0.51 -16.00 0.53
N PRO A 106 0.54 -14.96 1.37
CA PRO A 106 0.08 -13.64 0.93
C PRO A 106 0.97 -13.13 -0.21
N ALA A 107 0.36 -12.69 -1.30
CA ALA A 107 1.08 -12.13 -2.45
C ALA A 107 1.67 -10.75 -2.14
N VAL A 108 1.03 -9.99 -1.25
CA VAL A 108 1.39 -8.60 -0.94
C VAL A 108 1.32 -8.34 0.57
N LEU A 109 2.32 -7.60 1.07
CA LEU A 109 2.27 -6.87 2.31
C LEU A 109 2.17 -5.36 2.01
N GLN A 110 1.05 -4.75 2.37
CA GLN A 110 0.85 -3.30 2.28
C GLN A 110 1.17 -2.61 3.61
N ILE A 111 2.06 -1.60 3.60
CA ILE A 111 2.53 -0.91 4.81
C ILE A 111 2.70 0.60 4.59
N GLU A 112 2.62 1.37 5.67
CA GLU A 112 3.04 2.77 5.69
C GLU A 112 4.52 2.81 5.37
N HIS A 113 4.93 3.50 4.30
CA HIS A 113 6.34 3.48 3.92
C HIS A 113 6.74 4.76 3.19
N HIS A 114 7.69 5.48 3.80
CA HIS A 114 8.21 6.77 3.36
C HIS A 114 9.54 7.06 4.06
N PRO A 115 10.28 8.12 3.69
CA PRO A 115 11.61 8.37 4.25
C PRO A 115 11.69 8.48 5.78
N PHE A 116 10.64 8.96 6.47
CA PHE A 116 10.62 8.98 7.95
C PHE A 116 10.32 7.62 8.62
N LEU A 117 9.91 6.62 7.84
CA LEU A 117 9.55 5.28 8.31
C LEU A 117 9.93 4.25 7.23
N THR A 118 11.20 3.88 7.17
CA THR A 118 11.72 3.05 6.06
C THR A 118 11.54 1.54 6.26
N GLN A 119 11.40 1.11 7.52
CA GLN A 119 11.15 -0.29 7.91
C GLN A 119 12.04 -1.31 7.18
N GLN A 120 13.33 -0.97 6.99
CA GLN A 120 14.23 -1.73 6.10
C GLN A 120 14.31 -3.23 6.43
N ARG A 121 14.24 -3.60 7.72
CA ARG A 121 14.22 -5.00 8.15
C ARG A 121 12.96 -5.74 7.67
N LEU A 122 11.79 -5.11 7.80
CA LEU A 122 10.51 -5.67 7.36
C LEU A 122 10.46 -5.82 5.84
N VAL A 123 10.89 -4.80 5.10
CA VAL A 123 10.94 -4.82 3.64
C VAL A 123 11.85 -5.96 3.16
N ASN A 124 13.08 -6.02 3.69
CA ASN A 124 14.05 -7.05 3.31
C ASN A 124 13.56 -8.46 3.64
N TYR A 125 12.93 -8.65 4.82
CA TYR A 125 12.40 -9.95 5.21
C TYR A 125 11.27 -10.38 4.26
N THR A 126 10.29 -9.51 4.05
CA THR A 126 9.11 -9.77 3.22
C THR A 126 9.49 -10.10 1.77
N GLN A 127 10.40 -9.31 1.17
CA GLN A 127 10.91 -9.58 -0.18
C GLN A 127 11.67 -10.91 -0.28
N ARG A 128 12.41 -11.30 0.77
CA ARG A 128 13.08 -12.63 0.82
C ARG A 128 12.10 -13.80 0.90
N GLN A 129 10.88 -13.57 1.42
CA GLN A 129 9.79 -14.55 1.40
C GLN A 129 9.01 -14.55 0.08
N ALA A 130 9.49 -13.84 -0.96
CA ALA A 130 8.80 -13.65 -2.24
C ALA A 130 7.42 -12.97 -2.12
N ILE A 131 7.23 -12.18 -1.05
CA ILE A 131 6.02 -11.36 -0.86
C ILE A 131 6.32 -9.95 -1.39
N CYS A 132 5.44 -9.43 -2.24
CA CYS A 132 5.56 -8.06 -2.75
C CYS A 132 5.27 -7.04 -1.63
N VAL A 133 5.98 -5.91 -1.63
CA VAL A 133 5.70 -4.81 -0.69
C VAL A 133 5.00 -3.68 -1.44
N THR A 134 3.89 -3.20 -0.90
CA THR A 134 3.20 -2.00 -1.39
C THR A 134 3.25 -0.90 -0.33
N ALA A 135 3.86 0.23 -0.69
CA ALA A 135 3.94 1.42 0.15
C ALA A 135 2.68 2.28 0.03
N TYR A 136 1.99 2.47 1.15
CA TYR A 136 1.00 3.55 1.31
C TYR A 136 1.63 4.75 2.02
N CYS A 137 0.97 5.92 1.92
CA CYS A 137 1.44 7.17 2.52
C CYS A 137 2.88 7.55 2.11
N SER A 138 3.27 7.32 0.85
CA SER A 138 4.63 7.60 0.38
C SER A 138 5.09 9.07 0.51
N PHE A 139 4.17 9.99 0.81
CA PHE A 139 4.46 11.40 1.10
C PHE A 139 4.44 11.73 2.61
N GLY A 140 4.43 10.72 3.49
CA GLY A 140 4.49 10.84 4.96
C GLY A 140 3.45 11.81 5.53
N PRO A 141 3.86 12.85 6.28
CA PRO A 141 2.91 13.72 6.98
C PRO A 141 1.92 14.41 6.02
N GLN A 142 2.29 14.64 4.76
CA GLN A 142 1.39 15.23 3.76
C GLN A 142 0.19 14.34 3.43
N SER A 143 0.36 13.02 3.56
CA SER A 143 -0.73 12.05 3.40
C SER A 143 -1.68 12.09 4.62
N SER A 144 -1.13 12.33 5.80
CA SER A 144 -1.80 12.35 7.10
C SER A 144 -2.51 13.68 7.43
N VAL A 145 -1.96 14.82 6.99
CA VAL A 145 -2.58 16.15 7.16
C VAL A 145 -3.93 16.24 6.44
N ALA A 146 -4.09 15.54 5.32
CA ALA A 146 -5.39 15.42 4.66
C ALA A 146 -6.44 14.66 5.51
N GLY A 147 -6.00 13.91 6.53
CA GLY A 147 -6.80 13.11 7.45
C GLY A 147 -6.96 13.68 8.87
N LYS A 148 -6.52 14.92 9.15
CA LYS A 148 -6.60 15.59 10.46
C LYS A 148 -5.86 14.87 11.61
N LEU A 149 -4.72 14.26 11.34
CA LEU A 149 -3.83 13.75 12.39
C LEU A 149 -3.10 14.92 13.08
N LYS A 150 -3.35 15.13 14.38
CA LYS A 150 -2.79 16.26 15.15
C LYS A 150 -1.26 16.29 15.15
N ASP A 151 -0.62 15.12 15.14
CA ASP A 151 0.83 15.04 15.23
C ASP A 151 1.52 15.26 13.89
N ALA A 152 0.83 14.96 12.78
CA ALA A 152 1.41 15.08 11.44
C ALA A 152 1.78 16.53 11.06
N SER A 153 1.09 17.53 11.61
CA SER A 153 1.41 18.95 11.37
C SER A 153 2.72 19.42 12.00
N PHE A 154 3.26 18.71 12.98
CA PHE A 154 4.55 19.06 13.60
C PHE A 154 5.75 18.53 12.80
N TYR A 155 5.53 17.61 11.85
CA TYR A 155 6.59 17.06 11.03
C TYR A 155 6.80 17.91 9.77
N PRO A 156 8.06 18.23 9.43
CA PRO A 156 8.35 18.97 8.21
C PRO A 156 7.93 18.16 6.99
N SER A 157 7.53 18.86 5.93
CA SER A 157 7.14 18.19 4.69
C SER A 157 8.28 17.39 4.08
N LEU A 158 7.99 16.16 3.67
CA LEU A 158 8.94 15.32 2.94
C LEU A 158 9.27 15.91 1.57
N LEU A 159 8.30 16.57 0.95
CA LEU A 159 8.48 17.28 -0.33
C LEU A 159 9.41 18.48 -0.18
N GLU A 160 9.53 19.04 1.02
CA GLU A 160 10.34 20.22 1.30
C GLU A 160 11.73 19.90 1.86
N GLN A 161 12.05 18.62 2.10
CA GLN A 161 13.33 18.21 2.65
C GLN A 161 14.48 18.61 1.72
N LEU A 162 15.53 19.19 2.30
CA LEU A 162 16.71 19.63 1.54
C LEU A 162 17.35 18.49 0.74
N ALA A 163 17.37 17.27 1.28
CA ALA A 163 17.87 16.09 0.57
C ALA A 163 17.04 15.79 -0.69
N ILE A 164 15.71 15.84 -0.58
CA ILE A 164 14.79 15.58 -1.69
C ILE A 164 14.90 16.66 -2.76
N LYS A 165 14.90 17.95 -2.38
CA LYS A 165 15.06 19.07 -3.31
C LYS A 165 16.40 19.05 -4.07
N LYS A 166 17.48 18.64 -3.41
CA LYS A 166 18.79 18.50 -4.06
C LYS A 166 18.76 17.43 -5.15
N ILE A 167 18.12 16.29 -4.87
CA ILE A 167 17.96 15.20 -5.84
C ILE A 167 17.04 15.64 -6.98
N GLU A 168 15.90 16.27 -6.69
CA GLU A 168 14.99 16.85 -7.69
C GLU A 168 15.76 17.71 -8.69
N LYS A 169 16.58 18.65 -8.20
CA LYS A 169 17.33 19.58 -9.04
C LYS A 169 18.37 18.87 -9.90
N GLY A 170 19.00 17.81 -9.36
CA GLY A 170 19.98 17.01 -10.08
C GLY A 170 19.39 16.23 -11.26
N HIS A 171 18.14 15.78 -11.14
CA HIS A 171 17.47 14.94 -12.15
C HIS A 171 16.43 15.68 -13.01
N GLY A 172 16.10 16.92 -12.67
CA GLY A 172 15.00 17.66 -13.32
C GLY A 172 13.64 17.00 -13.07
N LYS A 173 13.42 16.46 -11.87
CA LYS A 173 12.21 15.73 -11.46
C LYS A 173 11.56 16.40 -10.26
N THR A 174 10.27 16.20 -10.07
CA THR A 174 9.56 16.75 -8.90
C THR A 174 9.92 16.02 -7.60
N PRO A 175 9.72 16.63 -6.41
CA PRO A 175 9.90 15.94 -5.12
C PRO A 175 9.05 14.68 -5.00
N SER A 176 7.81 14.73 -5.49
CA SER A 176 6.90 13.57 -5.52
C SER A 176 7.52 12.42 -6.30
N GLN A 177 8.09 12.71 -7.48
CA GLN A 177 8.76 11.69 -8.29
C GLN A 177 9.98 11.11 -7.56
N VAL A 178 10.79 11.93 -6.89
CA VAL A 178 11.93 11.45 -6.11
C VAL A 178 11.51 10.50 -4.99
N LEU A 179 10.47 10.86 -4.23
CA LEU A 179 9.94 10.03 -3.14
C LEU A 179 9.40 8.69 -3.64
N LEU A 180 8.61 8.70 -4.73
CA LEU A 180 8.06 7.49 -5.32
C LEU A 180 9.15 6.63 -5.93
N ARG A 181 10.10 7.23 -6.67
CA ARG A 181 11.22 6.51 -7.28
C ARG A 181 12.14 5.87 -6.23
N GLY A 182 12.31 6.52 -5.08
CA GLY A 182 13.06 5.96 -3.95
C GLY A 182 12.48 4.64 -3.44
N SER A 183 11.17 4.41 -3.60
CA SER A 183 10.51 3.15 -3.26
C SER A 183 10.52 2.17 -4.44
N THR A 184 10.06 2.60 -5.62
CA THR A 184 9.93 1.71 -6.79
C THR A 184 11.25 1.14 -7.26
N GLN A 185 12.35 1.91 -7.18
CA GLN A 185 13.68 1.41 -7.53
C GLN A 185 14.20 0.33 -6.57
N ARG A 186 13.61 0.20 -5.37
CA ARG A 186 13.91 -0.86 -4.40
C ARG A 186 12.93 -2.05 -4.51
N GLY A 187 12.14 -2.13 -5.58
CA GLY A 187 11.14 -3.19 -5.76
C GLY A 187 9.97 -3.07 -4.79
N ILE A 188 9.61 -1.84 -4.41
CA ILE A 188 8.44 -1.55 -3.56
C ILE A 188 7.40 -0.83 -4.42
N ALA A 189 6.22 -1.44 -4.58
CA ALA A 189 5.12 -0.82 -5.30
C ALA A 189 4.60 0.41 -4.52
N VAL A 190 4.05 1.40 -5.23
CA VAL A 190 3.53 2.64 -4.62
C VAL A 190 2.11 2.91 -5.08
N ILE A 191 1.30 3.48 -4.19
CA ILE A 191 -0.11 3.81 -4.45
C ILE A 191 -0.39 5.27 -4.08
N PRO A 192 0.26 6.25 -4.76
CA PRO A 192 0.14 7.65 -4.40
C PRO A 192 -1.28 8.17 -4.65
N LYS A 193 -1.80 8.96 -3.70
CA LYS A 193 -3.07 9.67 -3.90
C LYS A 193 -2.90 10.75 -4.98
N GLY A 194 -3.63 10.61 -6.09
CA GLY A 194 -3.75 11.65 -7.10
C GLY A 194 -4.55 12.85 -6.61
N ARG A 195 -4.10 14.06 -6.91
CA ARG A 195 -4.85 15.31 -6.65
C ARG A 195 -5.48 15.92 -7.91
N GLY A 196 -5.20 15.34 -9.07
CA GLY A 196 -5.66 15.78 -10.38
C GLY A 196 -4.94 15.02 -11.49
N LEU A 197 -5.44 15.11 -12.72
CA LEU A 197 -4.92 14.35 -13.88
C LEU A 197 -3.42 14.57 -14.11
N LEU A 198 -2.99 15.84 -14.12
CA LEU A 198 -1.59 16.19 -14.34
C LEU A 198 -0.67 15.62 -13.25
N HIS A 199 -1.11 15.62 -11.99
CA HIS A 199 -0.35 15.04 -10.89
C HIS A 199 -0.27 13.50 -10.99
N MET A 200 -1.33 12.85 -11.48
CA MET A 200 -1.31 11.40 -11.72
C MET A 200 -0.38 11.05 -12.87
N GLN A 201 -0.38 11.81 -13.96
CA GLN A 201 0.55 11.62 -15.08
C GLN A 201 2.02 11.76 -14.62
N GLN A 202 2.34 12.81 -13.85
CA GLN A 202 3.68 12.99 -13.28
C GLN A 202 4.11 11.82 -12.39
N ASN A 203 3.19 11.25 -11.61
CA ASN A 203 3.47 10.08 -10.77
C ASN A 203 3.76 8.80 -11.59
N LEU A 204 3.39 8.75 -12.87
CA LEU A 204 3.66 7.60 -13.75
C LEU A 204 4.98 7.74 -14.52
N GLU A 205 5.52 8.96 -14.65
CA GLU A 205 6.78 9.25 -15.33
C GLU A 205 8.00 8.81 -14.50
N MET A 206 8.23 7.49 -14.43
CA MET A 206 9.25 6.86 -13.58
C MET A 206 10.41 6.21 -14.35
N ASP A 207 10.53 6.49 -15.65
CA ASP A 207 11.61 5.99 -16.51
C ASP A 207 12.90 6.83 -16.35
N TRP A 208 13.49 6.73 -15.16
CA TRP A 208 14.76 7.33 -14.77
C TRP A 208 15.28 6.63 -13.52
N SER A 209 16.51 6.91 -13.06
CA SER A 209 17.05 6.23 -11.89
C SER A 209 17.77 7.15 -10.93
N LEU A 210 17.60 6.86 -9.63
CA LEU A 210 18.40 7.45 -8.57
C LEU A 210 19.74 6.73 -8.50
N THR A 211 20.80 7.47 -8.18
CA THR A 211 22.08 6.83 -7.83
C THR A 211 21.97 6.10 -6.50
N PHE A 212 22.88 5.15 -6.27
CA PHE A 212 22.96 4.44 -4.99
C PHE A 212 23.12 5.39 -3.79
N LYS A 213 23.94 6.45 -3.95
CA LYS A 213 24.13 7.46 -2.90
C LYS A 213 22.84 8.23 -2.61
N GLU A 214 22.05 8.56 -3.63
CA GLU A 214 20.78 9.26 -3.44
C GLU A 214 19.74 8.38 -2.74
N LEU A 215 19.66 7.09 -3.09
CA LEU A 215 18.83 6.13 -2.37
C LEU A 215 19.22 6.01 -0.89
N GLN A 216 20.53 5.99 -0.60
CA GLN A 216 21.02 6.01 0.78
C GLN A 216 20.63 7.31 1.49
N CYS A 217 20.83 8.47 0.85
CA CYS A 217 20.43 9.77 1.42
C CYS A 217 18.95 9.84 1.78
N ILE A 218 18.07 9.30 0.92
CA ILE A 218 16.63 9.21 1.20
C ILE A 218 16.39 8.32 2.44
N SER A 219 17.06 7.16 2.49
CA SER A 219 16.90 6.19 3.58
C SER A 219 17.47 6.67 4.92
N LEU A 220 18.47 7.56 4.92
CA LEU A 220 19.04 8.17 6.12
C LEU A 220 18.08 9.15 6.82
N SER A 221 16.95 9.49 6.19
CA SER A 221 15.92 10.32 6.81
C SER A 221 15.04 9.53 7.79
N ASP A 222 15.29 8.23 7.97
CA ASP A 222 14.49 7.37 8.82
C ASP A 222 14.53 7.83 10.27
N GLN A 223 13.35 7.99 10.85
CA GLN A 223 13.16 8.40 12.24
C GLN A 223 12.27 7.40 12.98
N GLY A 224 11.82 6.33 12.31
CA GLY A 224 10.82 5.42 12.86
C GLY A 224 9.46 6.10 13.09
N LYS A 225 9.18 7.24 12.47
CA LYS A 225 7.93 7.97 12.72
C LYS A 225 6.79 7.39 11.88
N ARG A 226 5.89 6.70 12.57
CA ARG A 226 4.60 6.25 12.06
C ARG A 226 3.53 7.32 12.25
N PHE A 227 2.66 7.48 11.26
CA PHE A 227 1.50 8.37 11.30
C PHE A 227 0.18 7.59 11.38
N TYR A 228 0.15 6.32 10.99
CA TYR A 228 -1.01 5.44 11.10
C TYR A 228 -0.72 4.32 12.09
N ASP A 229 -0.90 4.63 13.37
CA ASP A 229 -0.78 3.69 14.47
C ASP A 229 -2.15 3.50 15.15
N PRO A 230 -2.69 2.26 15.25
CA PRO A 230 -3.93 2.00 15.96
C PRO A 230 -3.98 2.62 17.36
N VAL A 231 -2.87 2.60 18.11
CA VAL A 231 -2.79 3.18 19.47
C VAL A 231 -2.98 4.69 19.44
N GLU A 232 -2.30 5.39 18.53
CA GLU A 232 -2.46 6.85 18.35
C GLU A 232 -3.89 7.22 17.88
N HIS A 233 -4.63 6.26 17.33
CA HIS A 233 -6.02 6.40 16.89
C HIS A 233 -7.06 5.94 17.93
N GLY A 234 -6.65 5.61 19.16
CA GLY A 234 -7.54 5.25 20.26
C GLY A 234 -7.97 3.78 20.28
N PHE A 235 -7.34 2.93 19.48
CA PHE A 235 -7.46 1.48 19.59
C PHE A 235 -6.36 0.96 20.51
N ASP A 236 -6.72 0.26 21.59
CA ASP A 236 -5.76 -0.38 22.50
C ASP A 236 -5.19 -1.68 21.86
N LEU A 237 -4.49 -1.52 20.74
CA LEU A 237 -3.95 -2.59 19.90
C LEU A 237 -2.48 -2.29 19.56
N PRO A 238 -1.52 -2.83 20.33
CA PRO A 238 -0.10 -2.55 20.18
C PRO A 238 0.52 -3.34 19.01
N VAL A 239 0.03 -3.10 17.79
CA VAL A 239 0.46 -3.84 16.58
C VAL A 239 1.93 -3.59 16.24
N PHE A 240 2.44 -2.41 16.57
CA PHE A 240 3.76 -1.93 16.15
C PHE A 240 4.76 -1.73 17.29
N GLU A 241 4.42 -2.13 18.51
CA GLU A 241 5.30 -2.10 19.69
C GLU A 241 6.26 -3.30 19.74
#